data_AF-A0A8X9A4A0-F1
#
_entry.id   AF-A0A8X9A4A0-F1
#
_cell.length_a   1.000
_cell.length_b   1.000
_cell.length_c   1.000
_cell.angle_alpha   90.00
_cell.angle_beta   90.00
_cell.angle_gamma   90.00
#
_symmetry.space_group_name_H-M   'P 1'
#
loop_
_entity.id
_entity.type
_entity.pdbx_description
1 polymer ?
#
loop_
_entity_poly.entity_id
_entity_poly.type
_entity_poly.pdbx_seq_one_letter_code
_entity_poly.pdbx_strand_id
1 'polypeptide(L)'
;MEALVCRKLGDPTVPAEGSDDSALTLSRAHPIPQLKSPTSVRVRVKATSLNFANYLQIQGKYQEKPPLPFIPGSDYSGTVDSVGEAVSNFKIGDPVCSFAALGSFAQFIVADQSELFLVPKGCDLVAVGAFPVAYSTSHVALVHRAQLHAGQVLMVLGAAGGVGVSAVQIGKVRGAIVIAVARGSEKVRFLKSLGVDHVVDISKEDMSQSVKGFLKARKLRGVDVLYDPVGGKLTKESLKLLSWGAQILIIGFASGEVPIVPANIALVKNWTVHGLYWGSHRIHQPRVLEDSVKELLSWLADGLLTVKISHTYSLHQANLAFGALKNREAIGKVLIVFDEPTSKLSTFTFMGILFLNPIPWHEMASNKGIAIVIMGVSGAGKSTIGAMLAQVMNARFLDADDYHPQSNKDKMKAGIPLTDEDRFPWLETLRDALRVSLVNGETVVLGCSALQKHYRQILRCADPNYVPAAASCAVSFVLLSVDAEVLAARLEKRAAHFMPAKLLQSQLDLLQIDESEGILKVDASLHPHQTLKAIQALISSSLPHLYPNHQS
;
A
#
# COMPACT_ATOMS: atom_id res chain seq x y z
N MET A 1 14.49 18.10 -11.21
CA MET A 1 13.48 17.17 -10.68
C MET A 1 14.05 15.78 -10.67
N GLU A 2 13.56 14.94 -9.77
CA GLU A 2 13.81 13.51 -9.79
C GLU A 2 12.97 12.83 -10.88
N ALA A 3 13.62 11.96 -11.65
CA ALA A 3 12.99 11.17 -12.70
C ALA A 3 13.72 9.84 -12.87
N LEU A 4 12.97 8.78 -13.17
CA LEU A 4 13.53 7.49 -13.54
C LEU A 4 13.62 7.38 -15.07
N VAL A 5 14.83 7.29 -15.59
CA VAL A 5 15.09 7.33 -17.03
C VAL A 5 15.52 5.96 -17.53
N CYS A 6 14.78 5.39 -18.47
CA CYS A 6 15.18 4.21 -19.22
C CYS A 6 16.19 4.61 -20.29
N ARG A 7 17.47 4.23 -20.11
CA ARG A 7 18.56 4.56 -21.05
C ARG A 7 18.93 3.39 -21.96
N LYS A 8 18.62 2.17 -21.53
CA LYS A 8 18.77 0.95 -22.31
C LYS A 8 17.63 -0.02 -21.97
N LEU A 9 17.35 -0.95 -22.89
CA LEU A 9 16.37 -1.99 -22.64
C LEU A 9 16.98 -3.07 -21.72
N GLY A 10 16.22 -3.57 -20.75
CA GLY A 10 16.73 -4.56 -19.80
C GLY A 10 15.75 -4.89 -18.67
N ASP A 11 16.19 -5.65 -17.67
CA ASP A 11 15.37 -6.04 -16.53
C ASP A 11 15.26 -4.88 -15.53
N PRO A 12 14.08 -4.26 -15.32
CA PRO A 12 13.93 -3.13 -14.42
C PRO A 12 14.00 -3.51 -12.93
N THR A 13 14.19 -4.79 -12.59
CA THR A 13 14.44 -5.23 -11.21
C THR A 13 15.89 -5.05 -10.77
N VAL A 14 16.80 -4.71 -11.70
CA VAL A 14 18.17 -4.32 -11.36
C VAL A 14 18.15 -2.91 -10.75
N PRO A 15 18.83 -2.66 -9.61
CA PRO A 15 18.88 -1.34 -8.99
C PRO A 15 19.30 -0.24 -9.96
N ALA A 16 18.69 0.95 -9.86
CA ALA A 16 18.95 2.08 -10.76
C ALA A 16 20.28 2.81 -10.48
N GLU A 17 20.89 2.54 -9.33
CA GLU A 17 22.19 3.06 -8.89
C GLU A 17 23.11 1.87 -8.60
N GLY A 18 24.41 2.00 -8.92
CA GLY A 18 25.43 1.02 -8.54
C GLY A 18 25.54 -0.24 -9.41
N SER A 19 24.85 -0.31 -10.56
CA SER A 19 24.99 -1.42 -11.52
C SER A 19 25.04 -0.91 -12.96
N ASP A 20 26.10 -1.29 -13.68
CA ASP A 20 26.25 -0.98 -15.10
C ASP A 20 25.18 -1.66 -15.97
N ASP A 21 24.55 -2.72 -15.46
CA ASP A 21 23.51 -3.49 -16.16
C ASP A 21 22.10 -2.90 -16.05
N SER A 22 21.93 -1.83 -15.26
CA SER A 22 20.61 -1.29 -15.02
C SER A 22 19.97 -0.68 -16.26
N ALA A 23 18.73 -1.07 -16.55
CA ALA A 23 17.91 -0.47 -17.60
C ALA A 23 17.49 0.97 -17.24
N LEU A 24 17.34 1.22 -15.94
CA LEU A 24 16.79 2.45 -15.39
C LEU A 24 17.89 3.23 -14.66
N THR A 25 17.89 4.55 -14.80
CA THR A 25 18.80 5.45 -14.10
C THR A 25 18.00 6.47 -13.33
N LEU A 26 18.27 6.62 -12.04
CA LEU A 26 17.69 7.71 -11.24
C LEU A 26 18.41 9.02 -11.57
N SER A 27 17.70 9.97 -12.15
CA SER A 27 18.21 11.31 -12.41
C SER A 27 17.67 12.27 -11.35
N ARG A 28 18.55 12.85 -10.52
CA ARG A 28 18.16 13.83 -9.47
C ARG A 28 18.07 15.27 -9.98
N ALA A 29 18.66 15.53 -11.14
CA ALA A 29 18.73 16.85 -11.76
C ALA A 29 18.09 16.86 -13.17
N HIS A 30 17.07 16.02 -13.41
CA HIS A 30 16.37 16.05 -14.69
C HIS A 30 15.65 17.41 -14.88
N PRO A 31 15.66 18.01 -16.07
CA PRO A 31 14.95 19.26 -16.32
C PRO A 31 13.46 19.15 -16.01
N ILE A 32 12.87 20.15 -15.36
CA ILE A 32 11.41 20.22 -15.20
C ILE A 32 10.80 20.49 -16.57
N PRO A 33 9.81 19.69 -17.03
CA PRO A 33 9.18 19.90 -18.32
C PRO A 33 8.50 21.27 -18.40
N GLN A 34 8.70 21.96 -19.50
CA GLN A 34 8.03 23.21 -19.81
C GLN A 34 6.66 22.93 -20.45
N LEU A 35 5.74 23.87 -20.31
CA LEU A 35 4.46 23.83 -21.02
C LEU A 35 4.73 23.84 -22.53
N LYS A 36 4.06 22.95 -23.27
CA LYS A 36 4.28 22.75 -24.71
C LYS A 36 3.28 23.50 -25.59
N SER A 37 2.16 23.94 -25.01
CA SER A 37 1.07 24.65 -25.70
C SER A 37 0.30 25.56 -24.72
N PRO A 38 -0.51 26.51 -25.21
CA PRO A 38 -1.40 27.32 -24.36
C PRO A 38 -2.43 26.50 -23.57
N THR A 39 -2.75 25.29 -24.01
CA THR A 39 -3.69 24.36 -23.37
C THR A 39 -3.00 23.34 -22.44
N SER A 40 -1.67 23.39 -22.36
CA SER A 40 -0.89 22.47 -21.52
C SER A 40 -1.02 22.82 -20.04
N VAL A 41 -1.04 21.78 -19.23
CA VAL A 41 -1.01 21.86 -17.76
C VAL A 41 0.17 21.04 -17.26
N ARG A 42 0.99 21.64 -16.38
CA ARG A 42 2.01 20.91 -15.63
C ARG A 42 1.43 20.43 -14.32
N VAL A 43 1.59 19.15 -14.05
CA VAL A 43 1.15 18.50 -12.82
C VAL A 43 2.38 18.10 -12.03
N ARG A 44 2.38 18.42 -10.73
CA ARG A 44 3.30 17.84 -9.76
C ARG A 44 2.75 16.49 -9.34
N VAL A 45 3.43 15.42 -9.76
CA VAL A 45 2.97 14.05 -9.54
C VAL A 45 3.07 13.72 -8.05
N LYS A 46 1.96 13.26 -7.46
CA LYS A 46 1.92 12.72 -6.10
C LYS A 46 2.19 11.22 -6.11
N ALA A 47 1.57 10.50 -7.03
CA ALA A 47 1.75 9.06 -7.19
C ALA A 47 1.60 8.64 -8.65
N THR A 48 2.30 7.57 -9.01
CA THR A 48 2.19 6.89 -10.30
C THR A 48 2.20 5.39 -10.06
N SER A 49 1.47 4.63 -10.86
CA SER A 49 1.36 3.20 -10.65
C SER A 49 2.24 2.39 -11.58
N LEU A 50 2.67 1.22 -11.11
CA LEU A 50 3.30 0.23 -11.95
C LEU A 50 2.24 -0.61 -12.65
N ASN A 51 2.38 -0.73 -13.97
CA ASN A 51 1.62 -1.65 -14.80
C ASN A 51 2.57 -2.68 -15.40
N PHE A 52 2.08 -3.91 -15.65
CA PHE A 52 2.90 -4.96 -16.28
C PHE A 52 3.38 -4.56 -17.68
N ALA A 53 2.63 -3.69 -18.36
CA ALA A 53 3.05 -3.05 -19.61
C ALA A 53 4.36 -2.25 -19.45
N ASN A 54 4.55 -1.54 -18.33
CA ASN A 54 5.80 -0.80 -18.08
C ASN A 54 6.99 -1.74 -17.95
N TYR A 55 6.83 -2.87 -17.25
CA TYR A 55 7.85 -3.92 -17.15
C TYR A 55 8.26 -4.43 -18.54
N LEU A 56 7.28 -4.77 -19.38
CA LEU A 56 7.53 -5.24 -20.74
C LEU A 56 8.13 -4.15 -21.64
N GLN A 57 7.71 -2.90 -21.48
CA GLN A 57 8.20 -1.77 -22.27
C GLN A 57 9.69 -1.50 -22.00
N ILE A 58 10.10 -1.53 -20.73
CA ILE A 58 11.51 -1.37 -20.34
C ILE A 58 12.36 -2.57 -20.83
N GLN A 59 11.77 -3.76 -20.94
CA GLN A 59 12.43 -4.92 -21.55
C GLN A 59 12.44 -4.92 -23.09
N GLY A 60 11.74 -4.00 -23.75
CA GLY A 60 11.56 -3.99 -25.20
C GLY A 60 10.64 -5.09 -25.75
N LYS A 61 9.87 -5.74 -24.87
CA LYS A 61 8.95 -6.85 -25.19
C LYS A 61 7.49 -6.40 -25.37
N TYR A 62 7.19 -5.13 -25.17
CA TYR A 62 5.86 -4.56 -25.38
C TYR A 62 5.64 -4.15 -26.85
N GLN A 63 4.38 -3.99 -27.26
CA GLN A 63 4.03 -3.62 -28.64
C GLN A 63 4.50 -2.19 -28.96
N GLU A 64 4.33 -1.27 -28.02
CA GLU A 64 4.84 0.10 -28.13
C GLU A 64 6.30 0.17 -27.66
N LYS A 65 7.19 0.64 -28.53
CA LYS A 65 8.63 0.73 -28.28
C LYS A 65 9.10 2.18 -28.39
N PRO A 66 9.09 2.93 -27.29
CA PRO A 66 9.60 4.30 -27.29
C PRO A 66 11.08 4.37 -27.67
N PRO A 67 11.52 5.44 -28.36
CA PRO A 67 12.94 5.69 -28.55
C PRO A 67 13.62 5.94 -27.20
N LEU A 68 14.84 5.42 -27.05
CA LEU A 68 15.68 5.69 -25.88
C LEU A 68 16.40 7.05 -26.03
N PRO A 69 16.66 7.77 -24.93
CA PRO A 69 16.15 7.51 -23.58
C PRO A 69 14.69 7.98 -23.41
N PHE A 70 13.96 7.34 -22.51
CA PHE A 70 12.59 7.76 -22.14
C PHE A 70 12.33 7.63 -20.65
N ILE A 71 11.37 8.39 -20.12
CA ILE A 71 10.87 8.22 -18.74
C ILE A 71 9.65 7.29 -18.79
N PRO A 72 9.65 6.11 -18.13
CA PRO A 72 8.51 5.21 -18.13
C PRO A 72 7.29 5.75 -17.37
N GLY A 73 6.22 4.95 -17.36
CA GLY A 73 4.99 5.19 -16.59
C GLY A 73 3.78 5.49 -17.47
N SER A 74 2.58 5.22 -16.95
CA SER A 74 1.35 5.21 -17.75
C SER A 74 0.13 5.85 -17.10
N ASP A 75 0.14 6.04 -15.79
CA ASP A 75 -0.92 6.72 -15.05
C ASP A 75 -0.36 7.41 -13.81
N TYR A 76 -1.03 8.48 -13.43
CA TYR A 76 -0.63 9.30 -12.31
C TYR A 76 -1.78 10.07 -11.71
N SER A 77 -1.53 10.54 -10.49
CA SER A 77 -2.29 11.57 -9.81
C SER A 77 -1.34 12.62 -9.27
N GLY A 78 -1.86 13.81 -9.02
CA GLY A 78 -1.05 14.91 -8.53
C GLY A 78 -1.85 16.18 -8.38
N THR A 79 -1.11 17.27 -8.29
CA THR A 79 -1.69 18.61 -8.13
C THR A 79 -1.22 19.49 -9.28
N VAL A 80 -2.13 20.29 -9.82
CA VAL A 80 -1.79 21.25 -10.87
C VAL A 80 -0.75 22.25 -10.33
N ASP A 81 0.40 22.30 -10.99
CA ASP A 81 1.56 23.14 -10.65
C ASP A 81 1.60 24.42 -11.49
N SER A 82 1.26 24.31 -12.77
CA SER A 82 1.24 25.43 -13.71
C SER A 82 0.22 25.18 -14.82
N VAL A 83 -0.38 26.25 -15.33
CA VAL A 83 -1.35 26.20 -16.42
C VAL A 83 -0.91 27.10 -17.58
N GLY A 84 -1.21 26.70 -18.81
CA GLY A 84 -1.04 27.55 -19.99
C GLY A 84 -2.15 28.60 -20.10
N GLU A 85 -1.92 29.61 -20.93
CA GLU A 85 -2.79 30.80 -21.04
C GLU A 85 -4.23 30.49 -21.50
N ALA A 86 -4.45 29.38 -22.23
CA ALA A 86 -5.75 28.95 -22.73
C ALA A 86 -6.37 27.81 -21.93
N VAL A 87 -5.82 27.49 -20.75
CA VAL A 87 -6.43 26.52 -19.82
C VAL A 87 -7.59 27.18 -19.11
N SER A 88 -8.77 26.56 -19.18
CA SER A 88 -10.00 27.07 -18.56
C SER A 88 -10.64 26.07 -17.59
N ASN A 89 -10.33 24.77 -17.74
CA ASN A 89 -10.95 23.70 -16.94
C ASN A 89 -10.24 23.43 -15.61
N PHE A 90 -9.04 23.98 -15.41
CA PHE A 90 -8.18 23.68 -14.25
C PHE A 90 -7.47 24.94 -13.76
N LYS A 91 -7.19 24.98 -12.46
CA LYS A 91 -6.35 26.00 -11.81
C LYS A 91 -5.25 25.36 -10.99
N ILE A 92 -4.21 26.15 -10.71
CA ILE A 92 -3.12 25.76 -9.80
C ILE A 92 -3.70 25.32 -8.45
N GLY A 93 -3.23 24.18 -7.94
CA GLY A 93 -3.72 23.58 -6.70
C GLY A 93 -4.83 22.54 -6.88
N ASP A 94 -5.43 22.41 -8.06
CA ASP A 94 -6.46 21.38 -8.28
C ASP A 94 -5.85 19.96 -8.20
N PRO A 95 -6.50 19.02 -7.49
CA PRO A 95 -6.11 17.62 -7.51
C PRO A 95 -6.60 16.98 -8.81
N VAL A 96 -5.67 16.37 -9.55
CA VAL A 96 -5.94 15.78 -10.87
C VAL A 96 -5.36 14.38 -10.98
N CYS A 97 -5.94 13.58 -11.87
CA CYS A 97 -5.38 12.32 -12.31
C CYS A 97 -5.48 12.19 -13.83
N SER A 98 -4.64 11.35 -14.41
CA SER A 98 -4.61 11.11 -15.84
C SER A 98 -3.86 9.82 -16.16
N PHE A 99 -4.08 9.34 -17.37
CA PHE A 99 -3.13 8.44 -18.02
C PHE A 99 -2.07 9.23 -18.78
N ALA A 100 -0.95 8.59 -19.09
CA ALA A 100 0.16 9.14 -19.86
C ALA A 100 0.66 8.09 -20.85
N ALA A 101 1.17 8.51 -22.00
CA ALA A 101 1.92 7.60 -22.86
C ALA A 101 3.23 7.16 -22.18
N LEU A 102 3.92 8.13 -21.59
CA LEU A 102 5.21 8.02 -20.90
C LEU A 102 5.33 9.20 -19.93
N GLY A 103 6.32 9.14 -19.04
CA GLY A 103 6.78 10.31 -18.29
C GLY A 103 6.28 10.41 -16.85
N SER A 104 5.39 9.52 -16.40
CA SER A 104 4.82 9.65 -15.07
C SER A 104 5.76 9.20 -13.95
N PHE A 105 6.86 8.50 -14.26
CA PHE A 105 7.91 8.16 -13.29
C PHE A 105 8.88 9.34 -13.07
N ALA A 106 8.33 10.53 -12.87
CA ALA A 106 9.02 11.77 -12.59
C ALA A 106 8.17 12.68 -11.71
N GLN A 107 8.79 13.60 -10.96
CA GLN A 107 8.07 14.51 -10.07
C GLN A 107 7.12 15.48 -10.79
N PHE A 108 7.37 15.77 -12.07
CA PHE A 108 6.52 16.64 -12.88
C PHE A 108 6.24 16.03 -14.24
N ILE A 109 5.02 16.20 -14.71
CA ILE A 109 4.57 15.82 -16.05
C ILE A 109 3.73 16.93 -16.65
N VAL A 110 3.76 17.07 -17.98
CA VAL A 110 2.92 18.02 -18.72
C VAL A 110 1.97 17.23 -19.61
N ALA A 111 0.69 17.55 -19.53
CA ALA A 111 -0.39 16.98 -20.35
C ALA A 111 -1.27 18.11 -20.90
N ASP A 112 -2.06 17.82 -21.93
CA ASP A 112 -3.11 18.76 -22.36
C ASP A 112 -4.27 18.74 -21.36
N GLN A 113 -4.93 19.88 -21.15
CA GLN A 113 -6.12 19.93 -20.28
C GLN A 113 -7.22 18.95 -20.70
N SER A 114 -7.30 18.55 -21.99
CA SER A 114 -8.28 17.54 -22.44
C SER A 114 -8.00 16.13 -21.93
N GLU A 115 -6.77 15.85 -21.48
CA GLU A 115 -6.37 14.53 -20.98
C GLU A 115 -6.49 14.43 -19.45
N LEU A 116 -6.68 15.55 -18.76
CA LEU A 116 -6.75 15.62 -17.30
C LEU A 116 -8.17 15.40 -16.78
N PHE A 117 -8.27 14.77 -15.61
CA PHE A 117 -9.51 14.58 -14.87
C PHE A 117 -9.36 15.11 -13.45
N LEU A 118 -10.36 15.87 -12.97
CA LEU A 118 -10.41 16.29 -11.57
C LEU A 118 -10.64 15.09 -10.66
N VAL A 119 -9.88 15.02 -9.57
CA VAL A 119 -10.09 14.01 -8.53
C VAL A 119 -11.23 14.48 -7.61
N PRO A 120 -12.27 13.66 -7.41
CA PRO A 120 -13.35 14.03 -6.51
C PRO A 120 -12.87 14.31 -5.09
N LYS A 121 -13.51 15.27 -4.42
CA LYS A 121 -13.17 15.66 -3.05
C LYS A 121 -13.32 14.46 -2.11
N GLY A 122 -12.31 14.22 -1.27
CA GLY A 122 -12.31 13.13 -0.30
C GLY A 122 -11.66 11.83 -0.81
N CYS A 123 -11.39 11.71 -2.11
CA CYS A 123 -10.62 10.59 -2.64
C CYS A 123 -9.13 10.71 -2.27
N ASP A 124 -8.52 9.59 -1.87
CA ASP A 124 -7.09 9.52 -1.62
C ASP A 124 -6.31 9.73 -2.93
N LEU A 125 -5.56 10.84 -3.00
CA LEU A 125 -4.80 11.20 -4.18
C LEU A 125 -3.75 10.14 -4.53
N VAL A 126 -3.13 9.47 -3.57
CA VAL A 126 -2.16 8.39 -3.84
C VAL A 126 -2.86 7.22 -4.52
N ALA A 127 -3.97 6.75 -3.93
CA ALA A 127 -4.78 5.66 -4.47
C ALA A 127 -5.27 5.92 -5.90
N VAL A 128 -5.74 7.14 -6.16
CA VAL A 128 -6.22 7.56 -7.49
C VAL A 128 -5.11 7.52 -8.55
N GLY A 129 -3.83 7.59 -8.18
CA GLY A 129 -2.72 7.49 -9.14
C GLY A 129 -2.60 6.12 -9.83
N ALA A 130 -3.29 5.10 -9.32
CA ALA A 130 -3.38 3.76 -9.89
C ALA A 130 -4.71 3.45 -10.58
N PHE A 131 -5.58 4.45 -10.67
CA PHE A 131 -6.96 4.31 -11.12
C PHE A 131 -7.11 4.40 -12.66
N PRO A 132 -6.54 5.41 -13.36
CA PRO A 132 -6.87 5.68 -14.76
C PRO A 132 -6.63 4.52 -15.73
N VAL A 133 -5.50 3.83 -15.67
CA VAL A 133 -5.21 2.74 -16.62
C VAL A 133 -5.94 1.46 -16.24
N ALA A 134 -5.80 1.01 -14.99
CA ALA A 134 -6.34 -0.30 -14.59
C ALA A 134 -7.87 -0.34 -14.65
N TYR A 135 -8.55 0.66 -14.09
CA TYR A 135 -10.01 0.67 -14.03
C TYR A 135 -10.64 0.95 -15.39
N SER A 136 -10.10 1.88 -16.18
CA SER A 136 -10.64 2.15 -17.52
C SER A 136 -10.44 0.97 -18.46
N THR A 137 -9.33 0.23 -18.33
CA THR A 137 -9.14 -1.04 -19.06
C THR A 137 -10.29 -2.01 -18.75
N SER A 138 -10.59 -2.22 -17.46
CA SER A 138 -11.67 -3.12 -17.05
C SER A 138 -13.06 -2.61 -17.41
N HIS A 139 -13.29 -1.30 -17.30
CA HIS A 139 -14.58 -0.69 -17.60
C HIS A 139 -14.89 -0.74 -19.09
N VAL A 140 -13.96 -0.34 -19.95
CA VAL A 140 -14.16 -0.45 -21.40
C VAL A 140 -14.31 -1.92 -21.82
N ALA A 141 -13.53 -2.85 -21.24
CA ALA A 141 -13.69 -4.27 -21.49
C ALA A 141 -15.10 -4.78 -21.11
N LEU A 142 -15.54 -4.53 -19.88
CA LEU A 142 -16.77 -5.12 -19.36
C LEU A 142 -18.02 -4.38 -19.85
N VAL A 143 -18.03 -3.06 -19.77
CA VAL A 143 -19.20 -2.23 -20.03
C VAL A 143 -19.33 -1.92 -21.52
N HIS A 144 -18.26 -1.47 -22.17
CA HIS A 144 -18.34 -1.06 -23.57
C HIS A 144 -18.23 -2.25 -24.55
N ARG A 145 -17.26 -3.15 -24.35
CA ARG A 145 -16.99 -4.27 -25.27
C ARG A 145 -17.92 -5.45 -25.04
N ALA A 146 -17.98 -5.98 -23.81
CA ALA A 146 -18.80 -7.14 -23.49
C ALA A 146 -20.25 -6.80 -23.13
N GLN A 147 -20.59 -5.52 -22.94
CA GLN A 147 -21.93 -5.05 -22.55
C GLN A 147 -22.48 -5.80 -21.32
N LEU A 148 -21.63 -5.93 -20.30
CA LEU A 148 -21.94 -6.63 -19.07
C LEU A 148 -23.17 -6.00 -18.38
N HIS A 149 -24.15 -6.86 -18.10
CA HIS A 149 -25.38 -6.51 -17.41
C HIS A 149 -25.66 -7.46 -16.25
N ALA A 150 -26.61 -7.04 -15.40
CA ALA A 150 -26.93 -7.76 -14.18
C ALA A 150 -27.37 -9.20 -14.45
N GLY A 151 -26.97 -10.12 -13.57
CA GLY A 151 -27.30 -11.54 -13.65
C GLY A 151 -26.39 -12.38 -14.55
N GLN A 152 -25.58 -11.77 -15.42
CA GLN A 152 -24.57 -12.51 -16.19
C GLN A 152 -23.47 -13.06 -15.28
N VAL A 153 -22.93 -14.22 -15.65
CA VAL A 153 -21.79 -14.83 -14.95
C VAL A 153 -20.48 -14.30 -15.53
N LEU A 154 -19.76 -13.53 -14.72
CA LEU A 154 -18.42 -13.03 -15.04
C LEU A 154 -17.36 -13.89 -14.37
N MET A 155 -16.42 -14.43 -15.14
CA MET A 155 -15.23 -15.10 -14.61
C MET A 155 -13.98 -14.25 -14.86
N VAL A 156 -13.28 -13.90 -13.78
CA VAL A 156 -12.07 -13.07 -13.83
C VAL A 156 -10.84 -13.91 -13.52
N LEU A 157 -9.93 -14.03 -14.49
CA LEU A 157 -8.64 -14.70 -14.29
C LEU A 157 -7.61 -13.74 -13.69
N GLY A 158 -6.74 -14.24 -12.82
CA GLY A 158 -5.74 -13.40 -12.14
C GLY A 158 -6.40 -12.32 -11.27
N ALA A 159 -7.55 -12.63 -10.67
CA ALA A 159 -8.48 -11.66 -10.10
C ALA A 159 -7.91 -10.77 -8.99
N ALA A 160 -6.83 -11.19 -8.33
CA ALA A 160 -6.18 -10.42 -7.27
C ALA A 160 -5.11 -9.42 -7.78
N GLY A 161 -4.79 -9.39 -9.07
CA GLY A 161 -3.90 -8.37 -9.65
C GLY A 161 -4.64 -7.06 -9.94
N GLY A 162 -3.92 -5.96 -10.20
CA GLY A 162 -4.50 -4.63 -10.40
C GLY A 162 -5.72 -4.57 -11.33
N VAL A 163 -5.59 -5.06 -12.57
CA VAL A 163 -6.71 -5.11 -13.54
C VAL A 163 -7.75 -6.20 -13.23
N GLY A 164 -7.39 -7.21 -12.45
CA GLY A 164 -8.33 -8.25 -12.01
C GLY A 164 -9.25 -7.72 -10.92
N VAL A 165 -8.70 -6.96 -9.98
CA VAL A 165 -9.44 -6.37 -8.86
C VAL A 165 -10.42 -5.31 -9.37
N SER A 166 -10.03 -4.48 -10.34
CA SER A 166 -10.94 -3.55 -11.00
C SER A 166 -12.07 -4.28 -11.74
N ALA A 167 -11.76 -5.35 -12.47
CA ALA A 167 -12.78 -6.15 -13.17
C ALA A 167 -13.79 -6.81 -12.21
N VAL A 168 -13.31 -7.31 -11.07
CA VAL A 168 -14.16 -7.85 -10.00
C VAL A 168 -15.11 -6.78 -9.47
N GLN A 169 -14.59 -5.63 -9.07
CA GLN A 169 -15.41 -4.57 -8.49
C GLN A 169 -16.43 -4.01 -9.49
N ILE A 170 -16.01 -3.74 -10.74
CA ILE A 170 -16.91 -3.31 -11.81
C ILE A 170 -17.97 -4.36 -12.08
N GLY A 171 -17.62 -5.65 -12.11
CA GLY A 171 -18.58 -6.74 -12.21
C GLY A 171 -19.64 -6.70 -11.11
N LYS A 172 -19.24 -6.47 -9.85
CA LYS A 172 -20.17 -6.32 -8.72
C LYS A 172 -21.06 -5.08 -8.86
N VAL A 173 -20.50 -3.93 -9.23
CA VAL A 173 -21.26 -2.68 -9.47
C VAL A 173 -22.31 -2.89 -10.57
N ARG A 174 -21.98 -3.65 -11.61
CA ARG A 174 -22.89 -4.00 -12.71
C ARG A 174 -23.91 -5.09 -12.38
N GLY A 175 -23.89 -5.64 -11.17
CA GLY A 175 -24.81 -6.69 -10.72
C GLY A 175 -24.54 -8.07 -11.32
N ALA A 176 -23.32 -8.32 -11.80
CA ALA A 176 -22.92 -9.63 -12.30
C ALA A 176 -22.68 -10.64 -11.17
N ILE A 177 -22.81 -11.92 -11.48
CA ILE A 177 -22.40 -13.03 -10.62
C ILE A 177 -20.90 -13.26 -10.88
N VAL A 178 -20.04 -12.94 -9.91
CA VAL A 178 -18.60 -12.88 -10.12
C VAL A 178 -17.90 -14.13 -9.57
N ILE A 179 -17.21 -14.83 -10.47
CA ILE A 179 -16.28 -15.92 -10.18
C ILE A 179 -14.85 -15.37 -10.29
N ALA A 180 -14.13 -15.33 -9.17
CA ALA A 180 -12.76 -14.84 -9.13
C ALA A 180 -11.76 -16.01 -9.08
N VAL A 181 -10.82 -16.05 -10.02
CA VAL A 181 -9.77 -17.08 -10.06
C VAL A 181 -8.43 -16.47 -9.66
N ALA A 182 -7.83 -16.99 -8.59
CA ALA A 182 -6.56 -16.52 -8.07
C ALA A 182 -5.71 -17.67 -7.51
N ARG A 183 -4.50 -17.35 -7.06
CA ARG A 183 -3.56 -18.29 -6.45
C ARG A 183 -3.16 -17.80 -5.07
N GLY A 184 -3.36 -18.61 -4.04
CA GLY A 184 -2.87 -18.36 -2.70
C GLY A 184 -3.92 -17.80 -1.74
N SER A 185 -3.82 -18.24 -0.49
CA SER A 185 -4.87 -18.04 0.52
C SER A 185 -5.13 -16.58 0.90
N GLU A 186 -4.11 -15.73 0.89
CA GLU A 186 -4.25 -14.29 1.19
C GLU A 186 -5.08 -13.58 0.11
N LYS A 187 -4.76 -13.84 -1.17
CA LYS A 187 -5.49 -13.32 -2.33
C LYS A 187 -6.95 -13.79 -2.33
N VAL A 188 -7.18 -15.05 -1.96
CA VAL A 188 -8.54 -15.61 -1.83
C VAL A 188 -9.33 -14.90 -0.73
N ARG A 189 -8.72 -14.67 0.44
CA ARG A 189 -9.38 -13.95 1.54
C ARG A 189 -9.73 -12.52 1.14
N PHE A 190 -8.80 -11.83 0.49
CA PHE A 190 -9.04 -10.50 -0.04
C PHE A 190 -10.19 -10.49 -1.08
N LEU A 191 -10.19 -11.39 -2.05
CA LEU A 191 -11.26 -11.45 -3.05
C LEU A 191 -12.63 -11.73 -2.42
N LYS A 192 -12.70 -12.61 -1.41
CA LYS A 192 -13.93 -12.84 -0.64
C LYS A 192 -14.42 -11.57 0.06
N SER A 193 -13.52 -10.74 0.58
CA SER A 193 -13.90 -9.46 1.21
C SER A 193 -14.53 -8.46 0.23
N LEU A 194 -14.32 -8.63 -1.09
CA LEU A 194 -14.96 -7.83 -2.13
C LEU A 194 -16.37 -8.30 -2.51
N GLY A 195 -16.92 -9.32 -1.83
CA GLY A 195 -18.28 -9.80 -2.07
C GLY A 195 -18.47 -10.59 -3.37
N VAL A 196 -17.39 -11.19 -3.90
CA VAL A 196 -17.47 -12.13 -5.03
C VAL A 196 -18.31 -13.36 -4.67
N ASP A 197 -19.00 -13.90 -5.68
CA ASP A 197 -19.95 -15.00 -5.49
C ASP A 197 -19.25 -16.36 -5.37
N HIS A 198 -18.09 -16.52 -6.03
CA HIS A 198 -17.24 -17.70 -5.93
C HIS A 198 -15.76 -17.33 -6.06
N VAL A 199 -14.88 -18.01 -5.31
CA VAL A 199 -13.43 -17.86 -5.46
C VAL A 199 -12.78 -19.21 -5.64
N VAL A 200 -11.97 -19.34 -6.68
CA VAL A 200 -11.16 -20.52 -6.96
C VAL A 200 -9.72 -20.25 -6.56
N ASP A 201 -9.15 -21.10 -5.70
CA ASP A 201 -7.72 -21.13 -5.41
C ASP A 201 -7.02 -22.21 -6.25
N ILE A 202 -6.45 -21.82 -7.38
CA ILE A 202 -5.81 -22.77 -8.31
C ILE A 202 -4.52 -23.39 -7.75
N SER A 203 -4.09 -23.02 -6.54
CA SER A 203 -3.02 -23.75 -5.82
C SER A 203 -3.52 -24.94 -5.02
N LYS A 204 -4.84 -25.06 -4.82
CA LYS A 204 -5.44 -26.06 -3.92
C LYS A 204 -6.48 -26.95 -4.60
N GLU A 205 -7.13 -26.47 -5.65
CA GLU A 205 -8.23 -27.18 -6.29
C GLU A 205 -8.19 -27.06 -7.82
N ASP A 206 -8.86 -28.00 -8.48
CA ASP A 206 -9.09 -27.95 -9.92
C ASP A 206 -10.14 -26.89 -10.25
N MET A 207 -9.76 -25.91 -11.08
CA MET A 207 -10.63 -24.80 -11.46
C MET A 207 -11.89 -25.30 -12.17
N SER A 208 -11.77 -26.27 -13.07
CA SER A 208 -12.91 -26.73 -13.86
C SER A 208 -13.96 -27.40 -12.98
N GLN A 209 -13.54 -28.22 -12.02
CA GLN A 209 -14.43 -28.88 -11.06
C GLN A 209 -15.07 -27.87 -10.11
N SER A 210 -14.28 -26.96 -9.52
CA SER A 210 -14.76 -25.94 -8.59
C SER A 210 -15.81 -25.04 -9.24
N VAL A 211 -15.54 -24.53 -10.45
CA VAL A 211 -16.49 -23.67 -11.19
C VAL A 211 -17.74 -24.45 -11.61
N LYS A 212 -17.62 -25.67 -12.14
CA LYS A 212 -18.79 -26.49 -12.50
C LYS A 212 -19.67 -26.79 -11.28
N GLY A 213 -19.07 -27.07 -10.13
CA GLY A 213 -19.77 -27.28 -8.87
C GLY A 213 -20.61 -26.06 -8.48
N PHE A 214 -19.99 -24.87 -8.49
CA PHE A 214 -20.67 -23.61 -8.22
C PHE A 214 -21.81 -23.33 -9.21
N LEU A 215 -21.54 -23.45 -10.52
CA LEU A 215 -22.55 -23.23 -11.56
C LEU A 215 -23.75 -24.16 -11.39
N LYS A 216 -23.51 -25.46 -11.14
CA LYS A 216 -24.56 -26.45 -10.90
C LYS A 216 -25.37 -26.12 -9.65
N ALA A 217 -24.72 -25.79 -8.54
CA ALA A 217 -25.38 -25.45 -7.28
C ALA A 217 -26.29 -24.21 -7.43
N ARG A 218 -25.91 -23.27 -8.28
CA ARG A 218 -26.68 -22.04 -8.56
C ARG A 218 -27.62 -22.16 -9.76
N LYS A 219 -27.73 -23.34 -10.38
CA LYS A 219 -28.53 -23.61 -11.61
C LYS A 219 -28.17 -22.65 -12.77
N LEU A 220 -26.90 -22.27 -12.85
CA LEU A 220 -26.35 -21.42 -13.91
C LEU A 220 -25.87 -22.28 -15.09
N ARG A 221 -26.02 -21.76 -16.32
CA ARG A 221 -25.75 -22.52 -17.55
C ARG A 221 -24.26 -22.56 -17.93
N GLY A 222 -23.46 -21.61 -17.45
CA GLY A 222 -22.06 -21.43 -17.82
C GLY A 222 -21.55 -20.05 -17.42
N VAL A 223 -20.35 -19.73 -17.86
CA VAL A 223 -19.75 -18.39 -17.76
C VAL A 223 -20.10 -17.59 -19.02
N ASP A 224 -20.74 -16.43 -18.87
CA ASP A 224 -21.19 -15.58 -19.97
C ASP A 224 -20.11 -14.60 -20.42
N VAL A 225 -19.27 -14.14 -19.50
CA VAL A 225 -18.17 -13.21 -19.80
C VAL A 225 -16.88 -13.71 -19.14
N LEU A 226 -15.84 -13.91 -19.95
CA LEU A 226 -14.49 -14.25 -19.50
C LEU A 226 -13.59 -13.03 -19.59
N TYR A 227 -13.03 -12.61 -18.45
CA TYR A 227 -12.03 -11.54 -18.37
C TYR A 227 -10.63 -12.15 -18.18
N ASP A 228 -9.77 -12.04 -19.19
CA ASP A 228 -8.49 -12.74 -19.23
C ASP A 228 -7.27 -11.81 -19.44
N PRO A 229 -6.58 -11.44 -18.34
CA PRO A 229 -5.28 -10.79 -18.38
C PRO A 229 -4.10 -11.78 -18.30
N VAL A 230 -4.36 -13.10 -18.28
CA VAL A 230 -3.37 -14.13 -17.96
C VAL A 230 -2.87 -14.86 -19.21
N GLY A 231 -3.75 -15.37 -20.05
CA GLY A 231 -3.39 -16.18 -21.21
C GLY A 231 -3.00 -17.64 -20.89
N GLY A 232 -2.43 -18.31 -21.89
CA GLY A 232 -1.86 -19.65 -21.79
C GLY A 232 -2.84 -20.76 -21.37
N LYS A 233 -2.33 -21.72 -20.59
CA LYS A 233 -3.08 -22.90 -20.13
C LYS A 233 -4.37 -22.55 -19.36
N LEU A 234 -4.34 -21.50 -18.53
CA LEU A 234 -5.49 -21.12 -17.71
C LEU A 234 -6.69 -20.67 -18.56
N THR A 235 -6.43 -19.95 -19.65
CA THR A 235 -7.46 -19.59 -20.63
C THR A 235 -8.05 -20.84 -21.26
N LYS A 236 -7.21 -21.77 -21.72
CA LYS A 236 -7.67 -23.01 -22.37
C LYS A 236 -8.61 -23.83 -21.48
N GLU A 237 -8.34 -23.89 -20.18
CA GLU A 237 -9.22 -24.56 -19.22
C GLU A 237 -10.53 -23.78 -19.01
N SER A 238 -10.43 -22.45 -18.93
CA SER A 238 -11.57 -21.54 -18.76
C SER A 238 -12.56 -21.60 -19.91
N LEU A 239 -12.09 -21.78 -21.15
CA LEU A 239 -12.94 -21.89 -22.34
C LEU A 239 -13.95 -23.06 -22.25
N LYS A 240 -13.65 -24.11 -21.49
CA LYS A 240 -14.54 -25.27 -21.30
C LYS A 240 -15.74 -24.96 -20.40
N LEU A 241 -15.72 -23.83 -19.70
CA LEU A 241 -16.72 -23.41 -18.72
C LEU A 241 -17.70 -22.38 -19.28
N LEU A 242 -17.44 -21.88 -20.50
CA LEU A 242 -18.22 -20.81 -21.10
C LEU A 242 -19.59 -21.31 -21.59
N SER A 243 -20.58 -20.43 -21.47
CA SER A 243 -21.91 -20.62 -22.03
C SER A 243 -21.87 -20.47 -23.56
N TRP A 244 -22.98 -20.85 -24.21
CA TRP A 244 -23.23 -20.45 -25.59
C TRP A 244 -23.45 -18.93 -25.64
N GLY A 245 -22.90 -18.22 -26.63
CA GLY A 245 -22.99 -16.77 -26.73
C GLY A 245 -21.96 -15.98 -25.90
N ALA A 246 -21.04 -16.68 -25.22
CA ALA A 246 -20.11 -16.05 -24.29
C ALA A 246 -19.18 -15.01 -24.95
N GLN A 247 -18.83 -13.99 -24.17
CA GLN A 247 -17.93 -12.90 -24.53
C GLN A 247 -16.55 -13.14 -23.90
N ILE A 248 -15.51 -13.23 -24.72
CA ILE A 248 -14.13 -13.48 -24.27
C ILE A 248 -13.33 -12.19 -24.40
N LEU A 249 -12.91 -11.62 -23.28
CA LEU A 249 -12.12 -10.38 -23.22
C LEU A 249 -10.64 -10.72 -23.05
N ILE A 250 -9.88 -10.51 -24.13
CA ILE A 250 -8.42 -10.65 -24.15
C ILE A 250 -7.80 -9.32 -23.74
N ILE A 251 -7.25 -9.29 -22.52
CA ILE A 251 -6.69 -8.08 -21.90
C ILE A 251 -5.16 -8.10 -21.91
N GLY A 252 -4.57 -9.26 -21.65
CA GLY A 252 -3.12 -9.40 -21.53
C GLY A 252 -2.66 -10.84 -21.37
N PHE A 253 -1.35 -11.01 -21.32
CA PHE A 253 -0.69 -12.32 -21.32
C PHE A 253 0.29 -12.43 -20.16
N ALA A 254 -0.17 -12.18 -18.93
CA ALA A 254 0.70 -12.18 -17.74
C ALA A 254 1.40 -13.54 -17.48
N SER A 255 0.91 -14.63 -18.07
CA SER A 255 1.59 -15.93 -18.09
C SER A 255 2.85 -15.97 -18.95
N GLY A 256 2.98 -15.06 -19.93
CA GLY A 256 3.98 -15.11 -20.99
C GLY A 256 3.53 -15.91 -22.23
N GLU A 257 2.37 -16.58 -22.16
CA GLU A 257 1.85 -17.41 -23.25
C GLU A 257 0.57 -16.80 -23.84
N VAL A 258 0.53 -16.69 -25.17
CA VAL A 258 -0.67 -16.23 -25.89
C VAL A 258 -1.74 -17.35 -25.87
N PRO A 259 -2.99 -17.06 -25.48
CA PRO A 259 -4.04 -18.06 -25.48
C PRO A 259 -4.46 -18.46 -26.89
N ILE A 260 -4.78 -19.74 -27.07
CA ILE A 260 -5.34 -20.27 -28.32
C ILE A 260 -6.84 -20.44 -28.14
N VAL A 261 -7.64 -19.63 -28.86
CA VAL A 261 -9.09 -19.78 -28.92
C VAL A 261 -9.45 -20.66 -30.14
N PRO A 262 -9.98 -21.88 -29.94
CA PRO A 262 -10.31 -22.79 -31.04
C PRO A 262 -11.52 -22.29 -31.82
N ALA A 263 -11.29 -21.81 -33.05
CA ALA A 263 -12.31 -21.19 -33.90
C ALA A 263 -13.48 -22.12 -34.22
N ASN A 264 -13.24 -23.43 -34.36
CA ASN A 264 -14.29 -24.42 -34.56
C ASN A 264 -15.25 -24.51 -33.36
N ILE A 265 -14.75 -24.38 -32.13
CA ILE A 265 -15.59 -24.34 -30.91
C ILE A 265 -16.28 -22.99 -30.80
N ALA A 266 -15.56 -21.88 -31.08
CA ALA A 266 -16.14 -20.55 -31.08
C ALA A 266 -17.33 -20.43 -32.04
N LEU A 267 -17.23 -21.03 -33.24
CA LEU A 267 -18.31 -21.13 -34.22
C LEU A 267 -19.54 -21.86 -33.65
N VAL A 268 -19.35 -23.08 -33.11
CA VAL A 268 -20.47 -23.90 -32.60
C VAL A 268 -21.10 -23.28 -31.35
N LYS A 269 -20.30 -22.64 -30.49
CA LYS A 269 -20.75 -21.99 -29.26
C LYS A 269 -21.16 -20.54 -29.45
N ASN A 270 -21.06 -19.98 -30.67
CA ASN A 270 -21.37 -18.59 -30.99
C ASN A 270 -20.65 -17.59 -30.06
N TRP A 271 -19.36 -17.83 -29.80
CA TRP A 271 -18.56 -16.93 -28.97
C TRP A 271 -18.15 -15.67 -29.70
N THR A 272 -18.02 -14.58 -28.96
CA THR A 272 -17.38 -13.34 -29.43
C THR A 272 -16.05 -13.15 -28.73
N VAL A 273 -14.97 -12.91 -29.49
CA VAL A 273 -13.65 -12.63 -28.94
C VAL A 273 -13.33 -11.15 -29.11
N HIS A 274 -13.06 -10.48 -28.01
CA HIS A 274 -12.71 -9.07 -27.94
C HIS A 274 -11.23 -8.91 -27.63
N GLY A 275 -10.50 -8.24 -28.51
CA GLY A 275 -9.21 -7.65 -28.15
C GLY A 275 -9.43 -6.28 -27.52
N LEU A 276 -8.74 -5.98 -26.43
CA LEU A 276 -8.69 -4.64 -25.86
C LEU A 276 -7.25 -4.12 -25.86
N TYR A 277 -6.91 -3.37 -26.91
CA TYR A 277 -5.66 -2.62 -26.94
C TYR A 277 -5.91 -1.19 -26.48
N TRP A 278 -5.50 -0.89 -25.24
CA TRP A 278 -5.74 0.40 -24.60
C TRP A 278 -5.11 1.58 -25.36
N GLY A 279 -3.84 1.47 -25.78
CA GLY A 279 -3.13 2.51 -26.53
C GLY A 279 -3.80 2.87 -27.86
N SER A 280 -4.34 1.87 -28.56
CA SER A 280 -5.10 2.07 -29.80
C SER A 280 -6.48 2.70 -29.57
N HIS A 281 -7.18 2.37 -28.46
CA HIS A 281 -8.42 3.07 -28.11
C HIS A 281 -8.19 4.56 -27.86
N ARG A 282 -7.06 4.93 -27.26
CA ARG A 282 -6.71 6.35 -27.06
C ARG A 282 -6.57 7.12 -28.39
N ILE A 283 -6.13 6.45 -29.45
CA ILE A 283 -5.94 7.07 -30.76
C ILE A 283 -7.26 7.11 -31.55
N HIS A 284 -7.99 6.00 -31.60
CA HIS A 284 -9.15 5.88 -32.49
C HIS A 284 -10.50 6.22 -31.84
N GLN A 285 -10.61 6.07 -30.52
CA GLN A 285 -11.85 6.30 -29.76
C GLN A 285 -11.57 6.94 -28.38
N PRO A 286 -10.87 8.10 -28.32
CA PRO A 286 -10.47 8.73 -27.05
C PRO A 286 -11.66 9.02 -26.13
N ARG A 287 -12.80 9.43 -26.68
CA ARG A 287 -14.03 9.71 -25.91
C ARG A 287 -14.52 8.53 -25.09
N VAL A 288 -14.37 7.29 -25.59
CA VAL A 288 -14.76 6.08 -24.84
C VAL A 288 -13.92 5.94 -23.56
N LEU A 289 -12.63 6.29 -23.61
CA LEU A 289 -11.77 6.29 -22.43
C LEU A 289 -12.11 7.45 -21.49
N GLU A 290 -12.36 8.64 -22.02
CA GLU A 290 -12.72 9.82 -21.21
C GLU A 290 -14.02 9.59 -20.43
N ASP A 291 -15.07 9.12 -21.11
CA ASP A 291 -16.36 8.82 -20.49
C ASP A 291 -16.22 7.70 -19.45
N SER A 292 -15.40 6.68 -19.76
CA SER A 292 -15.05 5.62 -18.82
C SER A 292 -14.41 6.17 -17.55
N VAL A 293 -13.42 7.06 -17.65
CA VAL A 293 -12.75 7.62 -16.45
C VAL A 293 -13.73 8.44 -15.64
N LYS A 294 -14.58 9.26 -16.28
CA LYS A 294 -15.57 10.09 -15.58
C LYS A 294 -16.58 9.24 -14.79
N GLU A 295 -17.13 8.19 -15.40
CA GLU A 295 -18.06 7.28 -14.73
C GLU A 295 -17.40 6.56 -13.56
N LEU A 296 -16.17 6.08 -13.77
CA LEU A 296 -15.41 5.41 -12.72
C LEU A 296 -15.07 6.35 -11.55
N LEU A 297 -14.71 7.61 -11.81
CA LEU A 297 -14.47 8.59 -10.75
C LEU A 297 -15.75 8.89 -9.97
N SER A 298 -16.93 8.89 -10.61
CA SER A 298 -18.22 8.97 -9.91
C SER A 298 -18.39 7.77 -8.97
N TRP A 299 -18.20 6.54 -9.45
CA TRP A 299 -18.32 5.34 -8.61
C TRP A 299 -17.30 5.30 -7.47
N LEU A 300 -16.09 5.84 -7.69
CA LEU A 300 -15.09 6.00 -6.64
C LEU A 300 -15.55 7.00 -5.57
N ALA A 301 -16.10 8.15 -5.98
CA ALA A 301 -16.64 9.15 -5.06
C ALA A 301 -17.82 8.62 -4.24
N ASP A 302 -18.67 7.79 -4.86
CA ASP A 302 -19.80 7.12 -4.20
C ASP A 302 -19.38 5.93 -3.32
N GLY A 303 -18.08 5.62 -3.25
CA GLY A 303 -17.55 4.51 -2.46
C GLY A 303 -17.86 3.11 -3.01
N LEU A 304 -18.35 3.02 -4.25
CA LEU A 304 -18.64 1.75 -4.93
C LEU A 304 -17.36 1.05 -5.41
N LEU A 305 -16.29 1.81 -5.62
CA LEU A 305 -14.97 1.31 -5.97
C LEU A 305 -13.95 1.73 -4.92
N THR A 306 -12.96 0.87 -4.68
CA THR A 306 -11.81 1.18 -3.83
C THR A 306 -10.52 0.67 -4.47
N VAL A 307 -9.45 1.45 -4.38
CA VAL A 307 -8.14 1.02 -4.89
C VAL A 307 -7.39 0.29 -3.79
N LYS A 308 -7.19 -1.02 -3.97
CA LYS A 308 -6.28 -1.78 -3.11
C LYS A 308 -4.84 -1.46 -3.50
N ILE A 309 -4.19 -0.63 -2.70
CA ILE A 309 -2.74 -0.47 -2.73
C ILE A 309 -2.11 -1.68 -2.04
N SER A 310 -1.25 -2.38 -2.76
CA SER A 310 -0.45 -3.48 -2.22
C SER A 310 0.80 -2.95 -1.53
N HIS A 311 1.53 -2.07 -2.22
CA HIS A 311 2.81 -1.54 -1.79
C HIS A 311 2.99 -0.14 -2.36
N THR A 312 3.65 0.72 -1.59
CA THR A 312 4.14 2.02 -2.02
C THR A 312 5.65 2.04 -1.89
N TYR A 313 6.32 2.54 -2.92
CA TYR A 313 7.77 2.67 -2.98
C TYR A 313 8.13 4.13 -3.30
N SER A 314 9.33 4.55 -2.93
CA SER A 314 9.92 5.77 -3.46
C SER A 314 10.46 5.55 -4.87
N LEU A 315 10.79 6.63 -5.59
CA LEU A 315 11.39 6.53 -6.93
C LEU A 315 12.73 5.77 -6.93
N HIS A 316 13.50 5.86 -5.84
CA HIS A 316 14.78 5.14 -5.66
C HIS A 316 14.58 3.62 -5.54
N GLN A 317 13.45 3.20 -4.97
CA GLN A 317 13.09 1.80 -4.76
C GLN A 317 12.35 1.18 -5.96
N ALA A 318 12.38 1.81 -7.14
CA ALA A 318 11.64 1.35 -8.31
C ALA A 318 12.00 -0.10 -8.71
N ASN A 319 13.24 -0.53 -8.50
CA ASN A 319 13.67 -1.90 -8.76
C ASN A 319 12.92 -2.92 -7.87
N LEU A 320 12.70 -2.57 -6.59
CA LEU A 320 11.91 -3.39 -5.66
C LEU A 320 10.44 -3.39 -6.05
N ALA A 321 9.91 -2.24 -6.49
CA ALA A 321 8.54 -2.13 -6.99
C ALA A 321 8.29 -3.05 -8.21
N PHE A 322 9.24 -3.08 -9.16
CA PHE A 322 9.18 -4.01 -10.29
C PHE A 322 9.39 -5.46 -9.86
N GLY A 323 10.21 -5.72 -8.84
CA GLY A 323 10.38 -7.04 -8.22
C GLY A 323 9.07 -7.61 -7.69
N ALA A 324 8.35 -6.83 -6.86
CA ALA A 324 7.06 -7.22 -6.30
C ALA A 324 6.01 -7.54 -7.39
N LEU A 325 6.05 -6.81 -8.52
CA LEU A 325 5.21 -7.06 -9.68
C LEU A 325 5.60 -8.36 -10.41
N LYS A 326 6.90 -8.54 -10.70
CA LYS A 326 7.47 -9.70 -11.41
C LYS A 326 7.22 -11.01 -10.64
N ASN A 327 7.44 -10.99 -9.33
CA ASN A 327 7.28 -12.14 -8.45
C ASN A 327 5.81 -12.46 -8.13
N ARG A 328 4.87 -11.61 -8.58
CA ARG A 328 3.43 -11.75 -8.36
C ARG A 328 3.06 -11.74 -6.87
N GLU A 329 3.81 -11.01 -6.06
CA GLU A 329 3.55 -10.87 -4.62
C GLU A 329 2.40 -9.89 -4.36
N ALA A 330 2.21 -8.91 -5.25
CA ALA A 330 1.21 -7.87 -5.07
C ALA A 330 -0.26 -8.37 -5.10
N ILE A 331 -1.08 -7.74 -4.25
CA ILE A 331 -2.55 -7.81 -4.25
C ILE A 331 -3.09 -6.43 -4.58
N GLY A 332 -3.65 -6.25 -5.77
CA GLY A 332 -4.03 -4.94 -6.29
C GLY A 332 -2.87 -4.22 -6.98
N LYS A 333 -2.61 -2.96 -6.59
CA LYS A 333 -1.71 -2.04 -7.31
C LYS A 333 -0.43 -1.74 -6.52
N VAL A 334 0.67 -1.60 -7.24
CA VAL A 334 1.96 -1.13 -6.72
C VAL A 334 2.17 0.29 -7.21
N LEU A 335 2.56 1.21 -6.33
CA LEU A 335 2.75 2.62 -6.67
C LEU A 335 4.14 3.11 -6.31
N ILE A 336 4.62 4.07 -7.09
CA ILE A 336 5.68 5.00 -6.71
C ILE A 336 5.02 6.27 -6.20
N VAL A 337 5.43 6.72 -5.01
CA VAL A 337 4.93 7.93 -4.36
C VAL A 337 6.06 8.95 -4.29
N PHE A 338 5.75 10.20 -4.59
CA PHE A 338 6.69 11.31 -4.51
C PHE A 338 6.41 12.12 -3.24
N ASP A 339 7.49 12.44 -2.52
CA ASP A 339 7.44 13.31 -1.35
C ASP A 339 7.17 14.75 -1.77
N GLU A 340 6.49 15.53 -0.91
CA GLU A 340 6.39 16.96 -1.14
C GLU A 340 7.74 17.64 -0.85
N PRO A 341 8.19 18.60 -1.68
CA PRO A 341 9.36 19.39 -1.33
C PRO A 341 9.07 20.19 -0.07
N THR A 342 9.89 20.00 0.98
CA THR A 342 9.92 20.89 2.13
C THR A 342 10.20 22.32 1.65
N SER A 343 9.21 23.20 1.74
CA SER A 343 9.37 24.60 1.34
C SER A 343 10.36 25.30 2.28
N LYS A 344 11.56 25.58 1.74
CA LYS A 344 12.56 26.59 2.15
C LYS A 344 12.67 26.90 3.64
N LEU A 345 13.74 26.41 4.26
CA LEU A 345 14.38 27.00 5.45
C LEU A 345 14.57 28.51 5.25
N SER A 346 13.78 29.32 5.94
CA SER A 346 14.08 30.74 6.14
C SER A 346 15.23 30.85 7.14
N THR A 347 16.30 31.46 6.66
CA THR A 347 17.55 31.75 7.37
C THR A 347 17.27 32.61 8.61
N PHE A 348 17.57 32.10 9.80
CA PHE A 348 17.75 32.94 11.00
C PHE A 348 19.21 32.86 11.45
N THR A 349 19.82 34.03 11.49
CA THR A 349 21.22 34.30 11.80
C THR A 349 21.56 33.94 13.25
N PHE A 350 22.73 33.31 13.41
CA PHE A 350 23.38 32.99 14.68
C PHE A 350 23.67 34.23 15.52
N MET A 351 23.24 34.25 16.78
CA MET A 351 23.98 34.92 17.86
C MET A 351 23.66 34.32 19.23
N GLY A 352 24.69 33.88 19.95
CA GLY A 352 24.71 33.82 21.42
C GLY A 352 24.41 32.48 22.08
N ILE A 353 25.46 31.88 22.63
CA ILE A 353 25.55 30.63 23.40
C ILE A 353 25.11 30.82 24.88
N LEU A 354 24.26 29.92 25.42
CA LEU A 354 24.37 29.19 26.72
C LEU A 354 22.99 28.87 27.37
N PHE A 355 22.92 27.65 27.92
CA PHE A 355 21.85 26.98 28.69
C PHE A 355 20.79 26.19 27.89
N LEU A 356 21.07 24.89 27.78
CA LEU A 356 20.12 23.82 27.44
C LEU A 356 19.05 23.71 28.55
N ASN A 357 17.81 24.05 28.22
CA ASN A 357 16.61 23.57 28.89
C ASN A 357 15.79 22.76 27.88
N PRO A 358 15.16 21.64 28.28
CA PRO A 358 14.28 20.89 27.39
C PRO A 358 13.08 21.74 26.97
N ILE A 359 12.79 21.74 25.66
CA ILE A 359 11.75 22.52 25.00
C ILE A 359 10.36 22.03 25.48
N PRO A 360 9.46 22.88 26.01
CA PRO A 360 8.12 22.46 26.43
C PRO A 360 7.17 22.26 25.24
N TRP A 361 6.40 21.17 25.30
CA TRP A 361 5.35 20.81 24.34
C TRP A 361 4.07 21.61 24.56
N HIS A 362 4.00 22.83 24.06
CA HIS A 362 2.74 23.58 23.99
C HIS A 362 2.53 24.17 22.61
N GLU A 363 1.75 23.47 21.78
CA GLU A 363 0.61 24.04 21.06
C GLU A 363 -0.18 22.96 20.33
N MET A 364 -1.52 23.13 20.32
CA MET A 364 -2.55 22.34 19.63
C MET A 364 -3.22 21.20 20.42
N ALA A 365 -4.07 21.61 21.37
CA ALA A 365 -5.22 20.82 21.80
C ALA A 365 -6.40 21.03 20.84
N SER A 366 -6.77 19.98 20.09
CA SER A 366 -8.17 19.65 19.76
C SER A 366 -8.24 18.24 19.15
N ASN A 367 -8.70 17.26 19.94
CA ASN A 367 -9.21 15.94 19.54
C ASN A 367 -8.29 14.97 18.75
N LYS A 368 -7.02 14.81 19.14
CA LYS A 368 -6.17 13.72 18.62
C LYS A 368 -5.91 12.65 19.69
N GLY A 369 -6.05 11.38 19.32
CA GLY A 369 -5.74 10.24 20.18
C GLY A 369 -4.24 10.17 20.48
N ILE A 370 -3.85 9.46 21.54
CA ILE A 370 -2.46 9.37 22.01
C ILE A 370 -2.07 7.90 22.20
N ALA A 371 -0.87 7.53 21.75
CA ALA A 371 -0.32 6.19 21.94
C ALA A 371 0.90 6.25 22.86
N ILE A 372 0.91 5.42 23.91
CA ILE A 372 2.05 5.27 24.82
C ILE A 372 2.61 3.86 24.67
N VAL A 373 3.84 3.76 24.15
CA VAL A 373 4.55 2.50 23.98
C VAL A 373 5.45 2.25 25.17
N ILE A 374 5.07 1.27 26.01
CA ILE A 374 5.90 0.76 27.10
C ILE A 374 6.88 -0.26 26.50
N MET A 375 8.14 0.13 26.44
CA MET A 375 9.22 -0.65 25.85
C MET A 375 10.28 -1.07 26.86
N GLY A 376 11.07 -2.06 26.48
CA GLY A 376 12.12 -2.63 27.31
C GLY A 376 12.40 -4.07 26.92
N VAL A 377 13.51 -4.60 27.43
CA VAL A 377 13.91 -6.00 27.22
C VAL A 377 12.87 -6.95 27.82
N SER A 378 12.82 -8.19 27.36
CA SER A 378 11.93 -9.20 27.96
C SER A 378 12.22 -9.37 29.45
N GLY A 379 11.17 -9.51 30.25
CA GLY A 379 11.29 -9.52 31.72
C GLY A 379 11.28 -8.13 32.37
N ALA A 380 11.34 -7.04 31.60
CA ALA A 380 11.29 -5.67 32.15
C ALA A 380 9.91 -5.26 32.73
N GLY A 381 8.87 -6.07 32.51
CA GLY A 381 7.52 -5.82 33.06
C GLY A 381 6.57 -5.06 32.13
N LYS A 382 6.87 -5.00 30.82
CA LYS A 382 6.06 -4.27 29.81
C LYS A 382 4.56 -4.57 29.86
N SER A 383 4.18 -5.85 29.84
CA SER A 383 2.77 -6.25 29.85
C SER A 383 2.07 -5.84 31.15
N THR A 384 2.74 -6.03 32.28
CA THR A 384 2.21 -5.71 33.61
C THR A 384 2.06 -4.20 33.79
N ILE A 385 3.12 -3.43 33.54
CA ILE A 385 3.10 -1.97 33.66
C ILE A 385 2.17 -1.34 32.62
N GLY A 386 2.16 -1.85 31.39
CA GLY A 386 1.27 -1.41 30.32
C GLY A 386 -0.20 -1.60 30.64
N ALA A 387 -0.59 -2.78 31.15
CA ALA A 387 -1.96 -3.05 31.57
C ALA A 387 -2.39 -2.16 32.75
N MET A 388 -1.51 -1.97 33.75
CA MET A 388 -1.78 -1.10 34.89
C MET A 388 -1.93 0.37 34.46
N LEU A 389 -1.07 0.86 33.57
CA LEU A 389 -1.15 2.22 33.05
C LEU A 389 -2.43 2.43 32.23
N ALA A 390 -2.78 1.47 31.37
CA ALA A 390 -4.00 1.53 30.59
C ALA A 390 -5.25 1.61 31.49
N GLN A 391 -5.29 0.82 32.57
CA GLN A 391 -6.39 0.87 33.53
C GLN A 391 -6.52 2.23 34.21
N VAL A 392 -5.39 2.85 34.61
CA VAL A 392 -5.42 4.16 35.28
C VAL A 392 -5.78 5.29 34.31
N MET A 393 -5.38 5.18 33.04
CA MET A 393 -5.68 6.17 32.00
C MET A 393 -7.02 5.95 31.30
N ASN A 394 -7.80 4.95 31.70
CA ASN A 394 -9.00 4.49 30.98
C ASN A 394 -8.74 4.28 29.47
N ALA A 395 -7.59 3.71 29.16
CA ALA A 395 -7.09 3.48 27.81
C ALA A 395 -7.16 1.99 27.45
N ARG A 396 -7.14 1.70 26.15
CA ARG A 396 -7.03 0.31 25.67
C ARG A 396 -5.61 -0.20 25.82
N PHE A 397 -5.43 -1.39 26.37
CA PHE A 397 -4.12 -2.06 26.40
C PHE A 397 -3.96 -3.03 25.23
N LEU A 398 -2.82 -2.96 24.55
CA LEU A 398 -2.38 -3.92 23.54
C LEU A 398 -1.06 -4.57 24.00
N ASP A 399 -1.02 -5.89 24.07
CA ASP A 399 0.24 -6.61 24.27
C ASP A 399 0.81 -7.03 22.93
N ALA A 400 2.02 -6.58 22.60
CA ALA A 400 2.63 -6.87 21.31
C ALA A 400 2.88 -8.37 21.10
N ASP A 401 3.04 -9.15 22.17
CA ASP A 401 3.28 -10.58 22.10
C ASP A 401 2.07 -11.35 21.53
N ASP A 402 0.86 -10.82 21.68
CA ASP A 402 -0.37 -11.39 21.12
C ASP A 402 -0.40 -11.33 19.60
N TYR A 403 0.29 -10.34 19.00
CA TYR A 403 0.28 -10.07 17.56
C TYR A 403 1.37 -10.84 16.79
N HIS A 404 2.23 -11.60 17.47
CA HIS A 404 3.21 -12.42 16.76
C HIS A 404 2.52 -13.54 15.94
N PRO A 405 2.96 -13.80 14.69
CA PRO A 405 2.53 -14.99 13.97
C PRO A 405 3.08 -16.24 14.66
N GLN A 406 2.41 -17.38 14.44
CA GLN A 406 2.79 -18.65 15.09
C GLN A 406 4.25 -19.04 14.79
N SER A 407 4.73 -18.78 13.57
CA SER A 407 6.12 -19.01 13.18
C SER A 407 7.14 -18.28 14.06
N ASN A 408 6.84 -17.03 14.46
CA ASN A 408 7.75 -16.26 15.31
C ASN A 408 7.69 -16.77 16.75
N LYS A 409 6.51 -17.16 17.24
CA LYS A 409 6.33 -17.81 18.54
C LYS A 409 7.11 -19.14 18.61
N ASP A 410 7.12 -19.91 17.53
CA ASP A 410 7.82 -21.19 17.46
C ASP A 410 9.35 -21.02 17.39
N LYS A 411 9.85 -20.04 16.61
CA LYS A 411 11.28 -19.67 16.58
C LYS A 411 11.78 -19.26 17.96
N MET A 412 11.05 -18.39 18.66
CA MET A 412 11.44 -17.94 20.00
C MET A 412 11.40 -19.08 21.01
N LYS A 413 10.40 -19.97 20.95
CA LYS A 413 10.33 -21.19 21.77
C LYS A 413 11.53 -22.10 21.56
N ALA A 414 12.02 -22.20 20.33
CA ALA A 414 13.21 -22.96 19.97
C ALA A 414 14.52 -22.27 20.39
N GLY A 415 14.47 -21.09 21.02
CA GLY A 415 15.65 -20.31 21.39
C GLY A 415 16.35 -19.63 20.21
N ILE A 416 15.65 -19.45 19.09
CA ILE A 416 16.17 -18.78 17.89
C ILE A 416 15.74 -17.30 17.95
N PRO A 417 16.67 -16.34 17.90
CA PRO A 417 16.33 -14.91 17.88
C PRO A 417 15.63 -14.54 16.57
N LEU A 418 14.64 -13.65 16.66
CA LEU A 418 13.95 -13.11 15.48
C LEU A 418 14.86 -12.13 14.72
N THR A 419 14.87 -12.22 13.39
CA THR A 419 15.56 -11.28 12.50
C THR A 419 14.70 -10.05 12.21
N ASP A 420 15.25 -9.06 11.49
CA ASP A 420 14.47 -7.90 11.03
C ASP A 420 13.34 -8.31 10.07
N GLU A 421 13.59 -9.27 9.18
CA GLU A 421 12.58 -9.85 8.29
C GLU A 421 11.41 -10.47 9.07
N ASP A 422 11.69 -11.11 10.21
CA ASP A 422 10.66 -11.67 11.09
C ASP A 422 9.88 -10.57 11.83
N ARG A 423 10.52 -9.44 12.13
CA ARG A 423 9.97 -8.37 12.98
C ARG A 423 9.18 -7.33 12.20
N PHE A 424 9.53 -7.02 10.95
CA PHE A 424 8.86 -5.98 10.18
C PHE A 424 7.35 -6.23 10.00
N PRO A 425 6.88 -7.41 9.54
CA PRO A 425 5.44 -7.63 9.38
C PRO A 425 4.66 -7.53 10.71
N TRP A 426 5.29 -7.94 11.81
CA TRP A 426 4.73 -7.85 13.15
C TRP A 426 4.64 -6.39 13.62
N LEU A 427 5.69 -5.59 13.44
CA LEU A 427 5.70 -4.16 13.79
C LEU A 427 4.71 -3.35 12.94
N GLU A 428 4.53 -3.70 11.67
CA GLU A 428 3.52 -3.07 10.81
C GLU A 428 2.09 -3.37 11.29
N THR A 429 1.84 -4.61 11.75
CA THR A 429 0.55 -4.97 12.34
C THR A 429 0.27 -4.15 13.60
N LEU A 430 1.28 -3.94 14.45
CA LEU A 430 1.15 -3.10 15.65
C LEU A 430 0.95 -1.62 15.31
N ARG A 431 1.69 -1.10 14.32
CA ARG A 431 1.50 0.26 13.79
C ARG A 431 0.06 0.47 13.34
N ASP A 432 -0.50 -0.47 12.59
CA ASP A 432 -1.86 -0.36 12.06
C ASP A 432 -2.90 -0.41 13.19
N ALA A 433 -2.70 -1.25 14.22
CA ALA A 433 -3.55 -1.29 15.41
C ALA A 433 -3.50 0.02 16.21
N LEU A 434 -2.31 0.61 16.38
CA LEU A 434 -2.15 1.93 16.99
C LEU A 434 -2.87 3.01 16.18
N ARG A 435 -2.70 3.00 14.84
CA ARG A 435 -3.30 3.99 13.94
C ARG A 435 -4.82 4.03 14.04
N VAL A 436 -5.48 2.86 14.12
CA VAL A 436 -6.94 2.80 14.32
C VAL A 436 -7.36 3.56 15.58
N SER A 437 -6.65 3.36 16.68
CA SER A 437 -6.96 4.03 17.96
C SER A 437 -6.72 5.54 17.87
N LEU A 438 -5.59 5.95 17.27
CA LEU A 438 -5.22 7.36 17.12
C LEU A 438 -6.19 8.15 16.24
N VAL A 439 -6.63 7.56 15.12
CA VAL A 439 -7.60 8.18 14.19
C VAL A 439 -8.97 8.35 14.85
N ASN A 440 -9.36 7.42 15.74
CA ASN A 440 -10.60 7.49 16.49
C ASN A 440 -10.54 8.47 17.69
N GLY A 441 -9.41 9.13 17.92
CA GLY A 441 -9.25 10.02 19.07
C GLY A 441 -9.03 9.28 20.40
N GLU A 442 -8.75 7.98 20.37
CA GLU A 442 -8.63 7.14 21.56
C GLU A 442 -7.20 7.16 22.12
N THR A 443 -7.09 6.97 23.44
CA THR A 443 -5.80 6.72 24.08
C THR A 443 -5.53 5.22 24.13
N VAL A 444 -4.33 4.81 23.70
CA VAL A 444 -3.92 3.40 23.65
C VAL A 444 -2.53 3.22 24.30
N VAL A 445 -2.37 2.14 25.05
CA VAL A 445 -1.09 1.74 25.65
C VAL A 445 -0.64 0.43 25.01
N LEU A 446 0.59 0.40 24.48
CA LEU A 446 1.17 -0.76 23.84
C LEU A 446 2.40 -1.25 24.62
N GLY A 447 2.41 -2.51 25.06
CA GLY A 447 3.62 -3.15 25.57
C GLY A 447 4.42 -3.78 24.42
N CYS A 448 5.58 -3.24 24.05
CA CYS A 448 6.33 -3.72 22.87
C CYS A 448 7.86 -3.72 23.06
N SER A 449 8.54 -4.76 22.57
CA SER A 449 10.01 -4.86 22.55
C SER A 449 10.62 -4.06 21.37
N ALA A 450 10.29 -2.77 21.24
CA ALA A 450 10.78 -1.89 20.17
C ALA A 450 12.21 -1.38 20.42
N LEU A 451 13.17 -2.30 20.51
CA LEU A 451 14.52 -2.04 21.03
C LEU A 451 15.42 -1.22 20.09
N GLN A 452 15.17 -1.25 18.77
CA GLN A 452 15.93 -0.48 17.77
C GLN A 452 15.22 0.80 17.33
N LYS A 453 16.00 1.81 16.93
CA LYS A 453 15.50 3.12 16.45
C LYS A 453 14.51 2.98 15.29
N HIS A 454 14.83 2.14 14.32
CA HIS A 454 13.97 1.96 13.14
C HIS A 454 12.66 1.21 13.47
N TYR A 455 12.63 0.34 14.50
CA TYR A 455 11.36 -0.25 14.98
C TYR A 455 10.44 0.82 15.57
N ARG A 456 11.00 1.74 16.35
CA ARG A 456 10.25 2.87 16.91
C ARG A 456 9.76 3.81 15.82
N GLN A 457 10.55 4.03 14.77
CA GLN A 457 10.10 4.81 13.61
C GLN A 457 8.88 4.17 12.93
N ILE A 458 8.86 2.84 12.75
CA ILE A 458 7.68 2.13 12.22
C ILE A 458 6.44 2.38 13.09
N LEU A 459 6.58 2.30 14.42
CA LEU A 459 5.46 2.56 15.34
C LEU A 459 5.04 4.04 15.34
N ARG A 460 5.97 4.99 15.25
CA ARG A 460 5.65 6.44 15.13
C ARG A 460 4.86 6.75 13.87
N CYS A 461 5.08 6.01 12.78
CA CYS A 461 4.26 6.12 11.56
C CYS A 461 2.79 5.74 11.79
N ALA A 462 2.38 5.25 12.95
CA ALA A 462 0.97 5.10 13.30
C ALA A 462 0.24 6.46 13.33
N ASP A 463 0.93 7.53 13.75
CA ASP A 463 0.42 8.90 13.65
C ASP A 463 0.48 9.36 12.17
N PRO A 464 -0.68 9.65 11.54
CA PRO A 464 -0.72 10.09 10.15
C PRO A 464 0.04 11.40 9.87
N ASN A 465 0.30 12.20 10.91
CA ASN A 465 1.01 13.48 10.81
C ASN A 465 2.49 13.35 11.17
N TYR A 466 2.96 12.17 11.57
CA TYR A 466 4.35 11.99 11.96
C TYR A 466 5.26 12.09 10.75
N VAL A 467 6.17 13.06 10.79
CA VAL A 467 7.28 13.21 9.85
C VAL A 467 8.57 12.85 10.59
N PRO A 468 9.45 12.01 10.04
CA PRO A 468 10.76 11.76 10.64
C PRO A 468 11.51 13.07 10.86
N ALA A 469 12.02 13.29 12.09
CA ALA A 469 12.63 14.54 12.60
C ALA A 469 11.65 15.69 12.96
N ALA A 470 10.33 15.48 12.90
CA ALA A 470 9.38 16.39 13.53
C ALA A 470 9.54 16.36 15.05
N ALA A 471 9.37 17.51 15.70
CA ALA A 471 9.39 17.58 17.16
C ALA A 471 8.25 16.74 17.74
N SER A 472 7.01 16.90 17.28
CA SER A 472 5.83 16.29 17.89
C SER A 472 5.36 15.01 17.18
N CYS A 473 5.06 13.96 17.95
CA CYS A 473 4.43 12.72 17.48
C CYS A 473 3.37 12.27 18.49
N ALA A 474 2.21 11.78 18.03
CA ALA A 474 1.18 11.21 18.91
C ALA A 474 1.58 9.87 19.54
N VAL A 475 2.69 9.26 19.09
CA VAL A 475 3.26 8.02 19.65
C VAL A 475 4.48 8.33 20.51
N SER A 476 4.33 8.12 21.82
CA SER A 476 5.38 8.33 22.83
C SER A 476 5.97 7.01 23.31
N PHE A 477 7.22 7.02 23.76
CA PHE A 477 7.93 5.82 24.22
C PHE A 477 8.39 5.98 25.67
N VAL A 478 8.16 4.94 26.46
CA VAL A 478 8.65 4.82 27.83
C VAL A 478 9.53 3.57 27.92
N LEU A 479 10.81 3.75 28.20
CA LEU A 479 11.76 2.66 28.40
C LEU A 479 11.78 2.24 29.88
N LEU A 480 11.40 0.99 30.12
CA LEU A 480 11.62 0.30 31.39
C LEU A 480 13.07 -0.18 31.45
N SER A 481 13.89 0.55 32.19
CA SER A 481 15.28 0.22 32.46
C SER A 481 15.35 -0.73 33.65
N VAL A 482 15.96 -1.90 33.47
CA VAL A 482 16.16 -2.90 34.53
C VAL A 482 17.55 -3.50 34.34
N ASP A 483 18.27 -3.72 35.43
CA ASP A 483 19.59 -4.33 35.37
C ASP A 483 19.54 -5.75 34.82
N ALA A 484 20.56 -6.13 34.03
CA ALA A 484 20.63 -7.41 33.34
C ALA A 484 20.52 -8.62 34.30
N GLU A 485 21.11 -8.52 35.49
CA GLU A 485 21.04 -9.55 36.53
C GLU A 485 19.59 -9.74 37.05
N VAL A 486 18.86 -8.64 37.24
CA VAL A 486 17.47 -8.66 37.67
C VAL A 486 16.56 -9.20 36.56
N LEU A 487 16.83 -8.86 35.29
CA LEU A 487 16.11 -9.39 34.13
C LEU A 487 16.30 -10.91 34.00
N ALA A 488 17.52 -11.41 34.15
CA ALA A 488 17.82 -12.84 34.11
C ALA A 488 17.06 -13.59 35.22
N ALA A 489 17.14 -13.11 36.46
CA ALA A 489 16.42 -13.70 37.60
C ALA A 489 14.88 -13.69 37.43
N ARG A 490 14.33 -12.64 36.80
CA ARG A 490 12.89 -12.55 36.49
C ARG A 490 12.47 -13.52 35.39
N LEU A 491 13.30 -13.72 34.37
CA LEU A 491 13.02 -14.66 33.27
C LEU A 491 13.10 -16.12 33.72
N GLU A 492 14.04 -16.47 34.60
CA GLU A 492 14.18 -17.83 35.15
C GLU A 492 12.99 -18.24 36.03
N LYS A 493 12.40 -17.28 36.76
CA LYS A 493 11.22 -17.52 37.61
C LYS A 493 9.91 -17.60 36.83
N ARG A 494 9.90 -17.27 35.53
CA ARG A 494 8.68 -17.20 34.72
C ARG A 494 8.40 -18.56 34.05
N ALA A 495 7.51 -19.35 34.64
CA ALA A 495 6.97 -20.54 33.99
C ALA A 495 6.00 -20.14 32.86
N ALA A 496 6.20 -20.66 31.64
CA ALA A 496 5.30 -20.56 30.49
C ALA A 496 5.31 -19.27 29.63
N HIS A 497 6.49 -18.69 29.34
CA HIS A 497 6.61 -17.72 28.24
C HIS A 497 7.46 -18.26 27.09
N PHE A 498 7.14 -17.86 25.86
CA PHE A 498 7.75 -18.34 24.61
C PHE A 498 9.23 -17.93 24.43
N MET A 499 9.85 -17.23 25.39
CA MET A 499 11.21 -16.72 25.28
C MET A 499 12.08 -17.21 26.45
N PRO A 500 13.12 -18.03 26.21
CA PRO A 500 14.04 -18.49 27.24
C PRO A 500 15.08 -17.43 27.65
N ALA A 501 15.61 -17.54 28.88
CA ALA A 501 16.65 -16.65 29.41
C ALA A 501 17.92 -16.58 28.53
N LYS A 502 18.20 -17.63 27.75
CA LYS A 502 19.32 -17.68 26.78
C LYS A 502 19.24 -16.61 25.67
N LEU A 503 18.06 -16.05 25.41
CA LEU A 503 17.87 -14.97 24.43
C LEU A 503 17.96 -13.56 25.05
N LEU A 504 18.26 -13.43 26.34
CA LEU A 504 18.32 -12.13 27.01
C LEU A 504 19.48 -11.27 26.45
N GLN A 505 20.66 -11.86 26.26
CA GLN A 505 21.83 -11.13 25.79
C GLN A 505 21.60 -10.50 24.41
N SER A 506 21.00 -11.26 23.47
CA SER A 506 20.72 -10.73 22.13
C SER A 506 19.72 -9.57 22.15
N GLN A 507 18.82 -9.49 23.12
CA GLN A 507 17.93 -8.34 23.27
C GLN A 507 18.63 -7.13 23.90
N LEU A 508 19.56 -7.35 24.83
CA LEU A 508 20.39 -6.27 25.37
C LEU A 508 21.28 -5.67 24.27
N ASP A 509 21.88 -6.51 23.43
CA ASP A 509 22.71 -6.06 22.30
C ASP A 509 21.92 -5.28 21.24
N LEU A 510 20.62 -5.56 21.11
CA LEU A 510 19.70 -4.87 20.20
C LEU A 510 19.17 -3.55 20.76
N LEU A 511 19.31 -3.29 22.06
CA LEU A 511 18.79 -2.08 22.69
C LEU A 511 19.65 -0.88 22.28
N GLN A 512 19.09 -0.08 21.38
CA GLN A 512 19.68 1.18 20.93
C GLN A 512 18.79 2.31 21.40
N ILE A 513 19.32 3.24 22.20
CA ILE A 513 18.60 4.41 22.69
C ILE A 513 19.39 5.65 22.29
N ASP A 514 18.70 6.57 21.63
CA ASP A 514 19.23 7.87 21.21
C ASP A 514 18.45 8.94 21.99
N GLU A 515 19.17 9.79 22.74
CA GLU A 515 18.56 10.81 23.60
C GLU A 515 17.72 11.82 22.80
N SER A 516 18.03 12.01 21.50
CA SER A 516 17.25 12.87 20.61
C SER A 516 15.85 12.34 20.29
N GLU A 517 15.54 11.09 20.65
CA GLU A 517 14.24 10.46 20.36
C GLU A 517 13.13 10.79 21.37
N GLY A 518 13.45 11.52 22.46
CA GLY A 518 12.47 11.88 23.48
C GLY A 518 11.88 10.70 24.25
N ILE A 519 12.66 9.62 24.43
CA ILE A 519 12.22 8.40 25.13
C ILE A 519 12.30 8.63 26.64
N LEU A 520 11.17 8.48 27.34
CA LEU A 520 11.13 8.61 28.80
C LEU A 520 11.71 7.36 29.46
N LYS A 521 12.80 7.49 30.21
CA LYS A 521 13.45 6.35 30.89
C LYS A 521 12.97 6.25 32.33
N VAL A 522 12.54 5.04 32.74
CA VAL A 522 12.08 4.75 34.10
C VAL A 522 12.76 3.50 34.63
N ASP A 523 13.27 3.57 35.86
CA ASP A 523 13.77 2.39 36.56
C ASP A 523 12.61 1.46 36.96
N ALA A 524 12.65 0.24 36.43
CA ALA A 524 11.66 -0.81 36.66
C ALA A 524 12.23 -1.98 37.50
N SER A 525 13.34 -1.75 38.20
CA SER A 525 13.92 -2.68 39.18
C SER A 525 13.07 -2.76 40.46
N LEU A 526 12.30 -1.70 40.73
CA LEU A 526 11.39 -1.52 41.86
C LEU A 526 10.05 -2.28 41.71
N HIS A 527 9.19 -2.19 42.74
CA HIS A 527 7.85 -2.79 42.73
C HIS A 527 6.96 -2.14 41.64
N PRO A 528 6.12 -2.90 40.91
CA PRO A 528 5.33 -2.37 39.77
C PRO A 528 4.52 -1.10 40.05
N HIS A 529 3.96 -0.95 41.25
CA HIS A 529 3.25 0.28 41.66
C HIS A 529 4.14 1.52 41.77
N GLN A 530 5.42 1.37 42.16
CA GLN A 530 6.37 2.48 42.23
C GLN A 530 6.80 2.90 40.82
N THR A 531 7.07 1.92 39.94
CA THR A 531 7.35 2.16 38.52
C THR A 531 6.18 2.87 37.84
N LEU A 532 4.94 2.44 38.10
CA LEU A 532 3.74 3.10 37.56
C LEU A 532 3.67 4.57 38.01
N LYS A 533 3.84 4.86 39.30
CA LYS A 533 3.82 6.24 39.82
C LYS A 533 4.88 7.13 39.16
N ALA A 534 6.09 6.60 38.93
CA ALA A 534 7.15 7.31 38.23
C ALA A 534 6.77 7.63 36.77
N ILE A 535 6.16 6.67 36.07
CA ILE A 535 5.66 6.87 34.70
C ILE A 535 4.56 7.93 34.69
N GLN A 536 3.61 7.88 35.61
CA GLN A 536 2.54 8.87 35.69
C GLN A 536 3.06 10.28 35.97
N ALA A 537 4.05 10.44 36.85
CA ALA A 537 4.67 11.73 37.12
C ALA A 537 5.35 12.30 35.86
N LEU A 538 6.09 11.48 35.13
CA LEU A 538 6.78 11.87 33.90
C LEU A 538 5.81 12.21 32.76
N ILE A 539 4.75 11.40 32.59
CA ILE A 539 3.69 11.67 31.62
C ILE A 539 2.96 12.96 31.98
N SER A 540 2.61 13.18 33.25
CA SER A 540 1.90 14.39 33.70
C SER A 540 2.74 15.66 33.49
N SER A 541 4.06 15.59 33.70
CA SER A 541 4.96 16.71 33.41
C SER A 541 5.15 17.00 31.91
N SER A 542 4.93 15.99 31.05
CA SER A 542 5.16 16.09 29.60
C SER A 542 3.86 16.30 28.80
N LEU A 543 2.71 15.92 29.36
CA LEU A 543 1.38 15.90 28.74
C LEU A 543 0.31 16.35 29.77
N PRO A 544 0.30 17.64 30.16
CA PRO A 544 -0.56 18.14 31.25
C PRO A 544 -2.07 18.02 30.95
N HIS A 545 -2.47 17.82 29.68
CA HIS A 545 -3.88 17.70 29.28
C HIS A 545 -4.48 16.30 29.50
N LEU A 546 -3.66 15.28 29.79
CA LEU A 546 -4.12 13.89 29.98
C LEU A 546 -4.53 13.56 31.43
N TYR A 547 -4.24 14.45 32.38
CA TYR A 547 -4.64 14.31 33.78
C TYR A 547 -5.34 15.61 34.22
N PRO A 548 -6.67 15.68 34.24
CA PRO A 548 -7.33 16.75 34.99
C PRO A 548 -6.91 16.60 36.45
N ASN A 549 -6.37 17.66 37.04
CA ASN A 549 -5.99 17.71 38.45
C ASN A 549 -7.17 17.22 39.31
N HIS A 550 -7.09 15.98 39.82
CA HIS A 550 -7.80 15.61 41.02
C HIS A 550 -6.93 16.04 42.20
N GLN A 551 -6.98 17.33 42.51
CA GLN A 551 -6.77 17.79 43.88
C GLN A 551 -8.11 18.35 44.37
N SER A 552 -8.48 17.81 45.52
CA SER A 552 -9.63 18.15 46.38
C SER A 552 -9.99 19.62 46.45
#